data_AF-A0A820E9V1-F1
#
_entry.id   AF-A0A820E9V1-F1
#
_cell.length_a   1.000
_cell.length_b   1.000
_cell.length_c   1.000
_cell.angle_alpha   90.00
_cell.angle_beta   90.00
_cell.angle_gamma   90.00
#
_symmetry.space_group_name_H-M   'P 1'
#
loop_
_entity.id
_entity.type
_entity.pdbx_description
1 polymer ?
#
loop_
_entity_poly.entity_id
_entity_poly.type
_entity_poly.pdbx_seq_one_letter_code
_entity_poly.pdbx_strand_id
1 'polypeptide(L)'
;MSHPCAVANCQRSSRALCHCCQQNICRDHLIEHDDLLNSRLNPIVDEINQLNDRLNHINLKDALVDTHEQLENWRRKSYRAIDEFINEQSCNEQSCIIYESMQSKLENISDGIIHLKTLVGQLIRKQDTTIDNLNTLGLNIQSIQREIIEIENKSIGLSLTPLTIDRNIIQMQETGVKYDINLENLMPAIHVINRSPESHKPLASNNKVLLMHHDHRLSILNHELTLVKSIPWPHNWIWDMCWSSTLSQFLIITLGEIFSLDENTMSLECIQTKDQYSLSACTCSDKSLYLASNVLGSSVYELSLLPDIKLVNQYQSKDLCDTDETIHDMIFHKGTLAFIIGNFTSHRKHMALRSSQTFELIWSIQFDTVDPMHNIYRVGLFNYNEWLVIDWKTSEIFHISKDGQLKSKLTYDQVPYRSCQFGPNTLVISAKNSVNFHKM
;
A
#
# COMPACT_ATOMS: atom_id res chain seq x y z
N MET A 1 14.50 64.62 -40.75
CA MET A 1 14.04 64.14 -42.07
C MET A 1 12.76 63.33 -41.83
N SER A 2 11.69 63.55 -42.59
CA SER A 2 10.45 62.78 -42.45
C SER A 2 10.63 61.39 -43.09
N HIS A 3 10.40 60.32 -42.33
CA HIS A 3 10.42 58.96 -42.88
C HIS A 3 9.16 58.70 -43.72
N PRO A 4 9.23 57.90 -44.80
CA PRO A 4 8.05 57.46 -45.53
C PRO A 4 7.21 56.50 -44.67
N CYS A 5 5.89 56.46 -44.92
CA CYS A 5 5.01 55.47 -44.31
C CYS A 5 5.43 54.05 -44.73
N ALA A 6 5.46 53.12 -43.78
CA ALA A 6 5.90 51.73 -43.99
C ALA A 6 4.89 50.87 -44.79
N VAL A 7 3.64 51.32 -44.93
CA VAL A 7 2.60 50.64 -45.72
C VAL A 7 2.93 50.75 -47.21
N ALA A 8 2.93 49.61 -47.91
CA ALA A 8 3.23 49.55 -49.34
C ALA A 8 2.33 50.48 -50.15
N ASN A 9 2.91 51.19 -51.13
CA ASN A 9 2.24 52.17 -51.99
C ASN A 9 1.72 53.45 -51.30
N CYS A 10 2.03 53.68 -50.02
CA CYS A 10 1.71 54.93 -49.34
C CYS A 10 2.78 56.01 -49.58
N GLN A 11 2.44 57.09 -50.29
CA GLN A 11 3.36 58.20 -50.53
C GLN A 11 3.37 59.26 -49.39
N ARG A 12 2.58 59.08 -48.34
CA ARG A 12 2.48 60.03 -47.22
C ARG A 12 3.69 59.88 -46.28
N SER A 13 4.16 60.99 -45.72
CA SER A 13 5.17 60.97 -44.65
C SER A 13 4.60 60.35 -43.38
N SER A 14 5.42 59.59 -42.66
CA SER A 14 5.06 59.07 -41.34
C SER A 14 4.79 60.22 -40.36
N ARG A 15 3.82 60.00 -39.48
CA ARG A 15 3.43 60.95 -38.43
C ARG A 15 3.60 60.38 -37.03
N ALA A 16 3.69 59.05 -36.91
CA ALA A 16 3.91 58.34 -35.67
C ALA A 16 4.62 57.01 -35.92
N LEU A 17 5.30 56.50 -34.89
CA LEU A 17 5.78 55.12 -34.82
C LEU A 17 4.71 54.30 -34.10
N CYS A 18 4.17 53.27 -34.73
CA CYS A 18 3.26 52.35 -34.05
C CYS A 18 4.06 51.47 -33.09
N HIS A 19 3.80 51.60 -31.79
CA HIS A 19 4.51 50.81 -30.77
C HIS A 19 4.19 49.31 -30.82
N CYS A 20 3.04 48.92 -31.38
CA CYS A 20 2.62 47.51 -31.49
C CYS A 20 3.45 46.74 -32.52
N CYS A 21 3.75 47.36 -33.68
CA CYS A 21 4.46 46.70 -34.78
C CYS A 21 5.84 47.33 -35.08
N GLN A 22 6.23 48.38 -34.36
CA GLN A 22 7.49 49.12 -34.54
C GLN A 22 7.67 49.69 -35.96
N GLN A 23 6.57 50.04 -36.62
CA GLN A 23 6.57 50.58 -37.98
C GLN A 23 6.21 52.07 -37.99
N ASN A 24 6.86 52.84 -38.87
CA ASN A 24 6.58 54.26 -39.09
C ASN A 24 5.33 54.40 -39.97
N ILE A 25 4.23 54.90 -39.44
CA ILE A 25 2.93 54.92 -40.13
C ILE A 25 2.42 56.37 -40.25
N CYS A 26 1.70 56.69 -41.33
CA CYS A 26 0.99 57.96 -41.46
C CYS A 26 -0.27 57.96 -40.57
N ARG A 27 -0.88 59.12 -40.34
CA ARG A 27 -2.04 59.24 -39.43
C ARG A 27 -3.20 58.32 -39.83
N ASP A 28 -3.51 58.24 -41.12
CA ASP A 28 -4.70 57.51 -41.59
C ASP A 28 -4.52 56.00 -41.47
N HIS A 29 -3.36 55.47 -41.86
CA HIS A 29 -3.05 54.05 -41.66
C HIS A 29 -2.86 53.68 -40.19
N LEU A 30 -2.52 54.63 -39.30
CA LEU A 30 -2.49 54.36 -37.85
C LEU A 30 -3.91 54.19 -37.31
N ILE A 31 -4.86 55.02 -37.77
CA ILE A 31 -6.28 54.89 -37.42
C ILE A 31 -6.83 53.57 -37.96
N GLU A 32 -6.58 53.25 -39.24
CA GLU A 32 -7.00 51.97 -39.83
C GLU A 32 -6.38 50.76 -39.11
N HIS A 33 -5.13 50.87 -38.66
CA HIS A 33 -4.47 49.82 -37.88
C HIS A 33 -5.10 49.65 -36.50
N ASP A 34 -5.44 50.74 -35.81
CA ASP A 34 -6.12 50.72 -34.52
C ASP A 34 -7.55 50.16 -34.66
N ASP A 35 -8.28 50.58 -35.68
CA ASP A 35 -9.60 50.04 -36.03
C ASP A 35 -9.52 48.54 -36.37
N LEU A 36 -8.49 48.11 -37.09
CA LEU A 36 -8.27 46.69 -37.40
C LEU A 36 -7.97 45.88 -36.13
N LEU A 37 -7.14 46.39 -35.23
CA LEU A 37 -6.86 45.74 -33.95
C LEU A 37 -8.13 45.64 -33.09
N ASN A 38 -8.89 46.73 -32.98
CA ASN A 38 -10.15 46.76 -32.23
C ASN A 38 -11.20 45.84 -32.86
N SER A 39 -11.27 45.75 -34.19
CA SER A 39 -12.16 44.82 -34.88
C SER A 39 -11.84 43.34 -34.62
N ARG A 40 -10.59 43.02 -34.28
CA ARG A 40 -10.16 41.66 -33.91
C ARG A 40 -10.46 41.31 -32.45
N LEU A 41 -10.73 42.28 -31.59
CA LEU A 41 -11.11 42.03 -30.20
C LEU A 41 -12.54 41.46 -30.08
N ASN A 42 -13.47 41.91 -30.93
CA ASN A 42 -14.87 41.45 -30.87
C ASN A 42 -14.99 39.93 -31.09
N PRO A 43 -14.37 39.30 -32.11
CA PRO A 43 -14.37 37.85 -32.25
C PRO A 43 -13.77 37.10 -31.06
N ILE A 44 -12.73 37.65 -30.42
CA ILE A 44 -12.10 37.03 -29.24
C ILE A 44 -13.05 37.08 -28.04
N VAL A 45 -13.75 38.20 -27.84
CA VAL A 45 -14.78 38.32 -26.81
C VAL A 45 -15.92 37.31 -27.06
N ASP A 46 -16.32 37.14 -28.32
CA ASP A 46 -17.33 36.15 -28.70
C ASP A 46 -16.84 34.71 -28.42
N GLU A 47 -15.58 34.39 -28.71
CA GLU A 47 -14.99 33.08 -28.35
C GLU A 47 -14.95 32.87 -26.83
N ILE A 48 -14.55 33.88 -26.06
CA ILE A 48 -14.55 33.81 -24.59
C ILE A 48 -15.97 33.58 -24.05
N ASN A 49 -16.96 34.28 -24.59
CA ASN A 49 -18.35 34.11 -24.22
C ASN A 49 -18.86 32.71 -24.57
N GLN A 50 -18.54 32.18 -25.76
CA GLN A 50 -18.86 30.80 -26.13
C GLN A 50 -18.21 29.78 -25.21
N LEU A 51 -16.94 29.99 -24.82
CA LEU A 51 -16.26 29.11 -23.86
C LEU A 51 -16.91 29.17 -22.47
N ASN A 52 -17.31 30.37 -22.02
CA ASN A 52 -18.00 30.56 -20.75
C ASN A 52 -19.39 29.90 -20.76
N ASP A 53 -20.14 30.05 -21.86
CA ASP A 53 -21.42 29.39 -22.03
C ASP A 53 -21.26 27.87 -22.03
N ARG A 54 -20.26 27.34 -22.76
CA ARG A 54 -19.94 25.90 -22.73
C ARG A 54 -19.62 25.42 -21.32
N LEU A 55 -18.81 26.16 -20.57
CA LEU A 55 -18.49 25.84 -19.18
C LEU A 55 -19.73 25.80 -18.30
N ASN A 56 -20.63 26.79 -18.44
CA ASN A 56 -21.88 26.87 -17.69
C ASN A 56 -22.88 25.75 -18.03
N HIS A 57 -22.77 25.16 -19.23
CA HIS A 57 -23.60 24.03 -19.66
C HIS A 57 -23.03 22.65 -19.28
N ILE A 58 -21.82 22.57 -18.70
CA ILE A 58 -21.28 21.30 -18.19
C ILE A 58 -22.03 20.95 -16.91
N ASN A 59 -22.98 20.02 -17.01
CA ASN A 59 -23.66 19.47 -15.85
C ASN A 59 -22.80 18.38 -15.19
N LEU A 60 -22.01 18.77 -14.20
CA LEU A 60 -21.19 17.85 -13.41
C LEU A 60 -22.00 16.73 -12.73
N LYS A 61 -23.29 16.97 -12.45
CA LYS A 61 -24.14 15.91 -11.88
C LYS A 61 -24.37 14.81 -12.90
N ASP A 62 -24.69 15.16 -14.14
CA ASP A 62 -24.90 14.18 -15.22
C ASP A 62 -23.59 13.42 -15.52
N ALA A 63 -22.45 14.10 -15.45
CA ALA A 63 -21.14 13.47 -15.61
C ALA A 63 -20.79 12.45 -14.50
N LEU A 64 -21.41 12.57 -13.32
CA LEU A 64 -21.18 11.69 -12.17
C LEU A 64 -22.29 10.64 -11.97
N VAL A 65 -23.37 10.67 -12.75
CA VAL A 65 -24.48 9.69 -12.67
C VAL A 65 -23.94 8.28 -12.84
N ASP A 66 -23.12 8.05 -13.87
CA ASP A 66 -22.54 6.72 -14.15
C ASP A 66 -21.64 6.24 -13.02
N THR A 67 -20.87 7.14 -12.40
CA THR A 67 -20.02 6.79 -11.24
C THR A 67 -20.86 6.43 -10.03
N HIS A 68 -21.95 7.16 -9.78
CA HIS A 68 -22.85 6.87 -8.69
C HIS A 68 -23.58 5.53 -8.90
N GLU A 69 -24.03 5.24 -10.12
CA GLU A 69 -24.66 3.97 -10.45
C GLU A 69 -23.67 2.79 -10.31
N GLN A 70 -22.42 2.97 -10.73
CA GLN A 70 -21.36 1.98 -10.52
C GLN A 70 -21.10 1.71 -9.04
N LEU A 71 -21.04 2.76 -8.22
CA LEU A 71 -20.87 2.64 -6.77
C LEU A 71 -22.05 1.90 -6.12
N GLU A 72 -23.28 2.23 -6.52
CA GLU A 72 -24.50 1.56 -6.05
C GLU A 72 -24.59 0.10 -6.52
N ASN A 73 -24.11 -0.20 -7.72
CA ASN A 73 -24.00 -1.58 -8.21
C ASN A 73 -22.92 -2.35 -7.44
N TRP A 74 -21.76 -1.75 -7.19
CA TRP A 74 -20.72 -2.32 -6.34
C TRP A 74 -21.27 -2.61 -4.94
N ARG A 75 -21.96 -1.65 -4.32
CA ARG A 75 -22.61 -1.81 -3.00
C ARG A 75 -23.55 -3.03 -3.00
N ARG A 76 -24.43 -3.14 -4.00
CA ARG A 76 -25.37 -4.27 -4.13
C ARG A 76 -24.65 -5.61 -4.30
N LYS A 77 -23.59 -5.66 -5.11
CA LYS A 77 -22.80 -6.89 -5.32
C LYS A 77 -22.05 -7.31 -4.05
N SER A 78 -21.46 -6.34 -3.34
CA SER A 78 -20.73 -6.59 -2.10
C SER A 78 -21.65 -7.14 -1.00
N TYR A 79 -22.85 -6.57 -0.81
CA TYR A 79 -23.83 -7.14 0.11
C TYR A 79 -24.19 -8.59 -0.24
N ARG A 80 -24.45 -8.86 -1.52
CA ARG A 80 -24.74 -10.22 -1.96
C ARG A 80 -23.60 -11.19 -1.67
N ALA A 81 -22.36 -10.80 -1.93
CA ALA A 81 -21.19 -11.64 -1.67
C ALA A 81 -21.00 -11.92 -0.17
N ILE A 82 -21.29 -10.94 0.69
CA ILE A 82 -21.28 -11.13 2.15
C ILE A 82 -22.37 -12.13 2.55
N ASP A 83 -23.58 -11.98 2.02
CA ASP A 83 -24.69 -12.89 2.31
C ASP A 83 -24.38 -14.33 1.83
N GLU A 84 -23.83 -14.48 0.62
CA GLU A 84 -23.38 -15.75 0.06
C GLU A 84 -22.31 -16.41 0.96
N PHE A 85 -21.29 -15.65 1.37
CA PHE A 85 -20.26 -16.14 2.27
C PHE A 85 -20.81 -16.59 3.61
N ILE A 86 -21.72 -15.83 4.22
CA ILE A 86 -22.37 -16.20 5.48
C ILE A 86 -23.19 -17.48 5.31
N ASN A 87 -23.94 -17.60 4.21
CA ASN A 87 -24.76 -18.77 3.93
C ASN A 87 -23.89 -20.02 3.68
N GLU A 88 -22.78 -19.88 2.95
CA GLU A 88 -21.81 -20.95 2.72
C GLU A 88 -21.14 -21.39 4.03
N GLN A 89 -20.70 -20.46 4.87
CA GLN A 89 -20.09 -20.81 6.16
C GLN A 89 -21.11 -21.43 7.13
N SER A 90 -22.36 -20.99 7.08
CA SER A 90 -23.45 -21.60 7.85
C SER A 90 -23.77 -23.02 7.39
N CYS A 91 -23.60 -23.31 6.09
CA CYS A 91 -23.82 -24.64 5.50
C CYS A 91 -22.54 -25.50 5.39
N ASN A 92 -21.41 -25.05 5.94
CA ASN A 92 -20.12 -25.69 5.70
C ASN A 92 -20.02 -27.05 6.38
N GLU A 93 -19.19 -27.95 5.83
CA GLU A 93 -19.01 -29.33 6.31
C GLU A 93 -18.64 -29.40 7.80
N GLN A 94 -17.93 -28.40 8.34
CA GLN A 94 -17.56 -28.36 9.75
C GLN A 94 -18.76 -28.17 10.70
N SER A 95 -19.72 -27.33 10.32
CA SER A 95 -20.97 -27.17 11.08
C SER A 95 -21.79 -28.47 11.06
N CYS A 96 -21.78 -29.17 9.92
CA CYS A 96 -22.39 -30.50 9.78
C CYS A 96 -21.66 -31.55 10.63
N ILE A 97 -20.33 -31.61 10.61
CA ILE A 97 -19.52 -32.56 11.39
C ILE A 97 -19.73 -32.35 12.90
N ILE A 98 -19.79 -31.10 13.35
CA ILE A 98 -20.06 -30.80 14.77
C ILE A 98 -21.47 -31.24 15.14
N TYR A 99 -22.47 -30.94 14.30
CA TYR A 99 -23.85 -31.37 14.50
C TYR A 99 -23.97 -32.90 14.54
N GLU A 100 -23.42 -33.61 13.56
CA GLU A 100 -23.41 -35.08 13.49
C GLU A 100 -22.68 -35.72 14.68
N SER A 101 -21.56 -35.13 15.11
CA SER A 101 -20.83 -35.58 16.30
C SER A 101 -21.67 -35.44 17.57
N MET A 102 -22.39 -34.33 17.73
CA MET A 102 -23.30 -34.12 18.87
C MET A 102 -24.51 -35.06 18.80
N GLN A 103 -25.08 -35.25 17.61
CA GLN A 103 -26.20 -36.16 17.36
C GLN A 103 -25.83 -37.60 17.75
N SER A 104 -24.68 -38.11 17.28
CA SER A 104 -24.20 -39.46 17.59
C SER A 104 -23.98 -39.67 19.10
N LYS A 105 -23.49 -38.64 19.82
CA LYS A 105 -23.36 -38.71 21.28
C LYS A 105 -24.71 -38.78 21.98
N LEU A 106 -25.70 -38.02 21.53
CA LEU A 106 -27.06 -38.09 22.08
C LEU A 106 -27.70 -39.46 21.85
N GLU A 107 -27.48 -40.07 20.68
CA GLU A 107 -27.94 -41.42 20.36
C GLU A 107 -27.30 -42.46 21.29
N ASN A 108 -25.97 -42.40 21.49
CA ASN A 108 -25.27 -43.30 22.42
C ASN A 108 -25.79 -43.18 23.86
N ILE A 109 -26.06 -41.96 24.34
CA ILE A 109 -26.66 -41.73 25.66
C ILE A 109 -28.06 -42.37 25.72
N SER A 110 -28.88 -42.16 24.69
CA SER A 110 -30.22 -42.74 24.60
C SER A 110 -30.18 -44.27 24.66
N ASP A 111 -29.29 -44.89 23.88
CA ASP A 111 -29.10 -46.35 23.89
C ASP A 111 -28.60 -46.87 25.24
N GLY A 112 -27.68 -46.14 25.89
CA GLY A 112 -27.22 -46.44 27.25
C GLY A 112 -28.37 -46.42 28.27
N ILE A 113 -29.29 -45.45 28.16
CA ILE A 113 -30.47 -45.37 29.01
C ILE A 113 -31.43 -46.54 28.75
N ILE A 114 -31.65 -46.91 27.49
CA ILE A 114 -32.49 -48.07 27.11
C ILE A 114 -31.89 -49.37 27.66
N HIS A 115 -30.57 -49.53 27.56
CA HIS A 115 -29.85 -50.68 28.09
C HIS A 115 -30.01 -50.77 29.62
N LEU A 116 -29.82 -49.66 30.34
CA LEU A 116 -30.05 -49.58 31.78
C LEU A 116 -31.47 -49.98 32.17
N LYS A 117 -32.49 -49.44 31.48
CA LYS A 117 -33.89 -49.79 31.73
C LYS A 117 -34.16 -51.28 31.54
N THR A 118 -33.55 -51.87 30.52
CA THR A 118 -33.66 -53.31 30.23
C THR A 118 -33.02 -54.15 31.32
N LEU A 119 -31.80 -53.78 31.76
CA LEU A 119 -31.07 -54.47 32.83
C LEU A 119 -31.86 -54.42 34.15
N VAL A 120 -32.38 -53.24 34.53
CA VAL A 120 -33.23 -53.07 35.72
C VAL A 120 -34.48 -53.94 35.61
N GLY A 121 -35.16 -53.94 34.46
CA GLY A 121 -36.34 -54.77 34.24
C GLY A 121 -36.07 -56.28 34.37
N GLN A 122 -34.89 -56.74 33.93
CA GLN A 122 -34.47 -58.14 34.10
C GLN A 122 -34.19 -58.50 35.56
N LEU A 123 -33.50 -57.62 36.29
CA LEU A 123 -33.20 -57.82 37.71
C LEU A 123 -34.47 -57.87 38.56
N ILE A 124 -35.44 -56.99 38.29
CA ILE A 124 -36.75 -56.99 38.94
C ILE A 124 -37.49 -58.30 38.68
N ARG A 125 -37.51 -58.78 37.43
CA ARG A 125 -38.20 -60.03 37.05
C ARG A 125 -37.58 -61.26 37.71
N LYS A 126 -36.25 -61.31 37.84
CA LYS A 126 -35.52 -62.45 38.41
C LYS A 126 -35.55 -62.46 39.95
N GLN A 127 -35.85 -61.32 40.60
CA GLN A 127 -35.85 -61.14 42.05
C GLN A 127 -34.53 -61.54 42.76
N ASP A 128 -33.42 -61.62 42.01
CA ASP A 128 -32.11 -62.08 42.49
C ASP A 128 -31.07 -60.98 42.25
N THR A 129 -31.28 -59.85 42.92
CA THR A 129 -30.42 -58.66 42.76
C THR A 129 -29.26 -58.74 43.74
N THR A 130 -28.02 -58.79 43.24
CA THR A 130 -26.81 -58.76 44.06
C THR A 130 -26.32 -57.31 44.25
N ILE A 131 -25.45 -57.12 45.24
CA ILE A 131 -24.75 -55.84 45.46
C ILE A 131 -23.92 -55.45 44.22
N ASP A 132 -23.29 -56.43 43.55
CA ASP A 132 -22.54 -56.17 42.32
C ASP A 132 -23.43 -55.64 41.19
N ASN A 133 -24.65 -56.18 41.04
CA ASN A 133 -25.60 -55.68 40.04
C ASN A 133 -25.98 -54.21 40.30
N LEU A 134 -26.12 -53.82 41.57
CA LEU A 134 -26.39 -52.43 41.96
C LEU A 134 -25.18 -51.53 41.72
N ASN A 135 -23.96 -52.02 42.00
CA ASN A 135 -22.72 -51.29 41.75
C ASN A 135 -22.51 -51.04 40.24
N THR A 136 -22.75 -52.05 39.40
CA THR A 136 -22.67 -51.91 37.94
C THR A 136 -23.69 -50.91 37.41
N LEU A 137 -24.93 -50.94 37.90
CA LEU A 137 -25.94 -49.93 37.55
C LEU A 137 -25.51 -48.52 37.96
N GLY A 138 -24.98 -48.37 39.18
CA GLY A 138 -24.49 -47.09 39.69
C GLY A 138 -23.36 -46.50 38.83
N LEU A 139 -22.39 -47.33 38.44
CA LEU A 139 -21.29 -46.91 37.57
C LEU A 139 -21.78 -46.46 36.18
N ASN A 140 -22.73 -47.19 35.59
CA ASN A 140 -23.29 -46.86 34.29
C ASN A 140 -24.12 -45.56 34.33
N ILE A 141 -24.91 -45.34 35.38
CA ILE A 141 -25.64 -44.09 35.59
C ILE A 141 -24.68 -42.91 35.72
N GLN A 142 -23.60 -43.05 36.50
CA GLN A 142 -22.58 -42.02 36.65
C GLN A 142 -21.80 -41.73 35.36
N SER A 143 -21.62 -42.74 34.49
CA SER A 143 -21.00 -42.53 33.17
C SER A 143 -21.90 -41.66 32.29
N ILE A 144 -23.17 -42.04 32.17
CA ILE A 144 -24.15 -41.30 31.34
C ILE A 144 -24.34 -39.88 31.87
N GLN A 145 -24.41 -39.69 33.19
CA GLN A 145 -24.52 -38.37 33.80
C GLN A 145 -23.31 -37.47 33.46
N ARG A 146 -22.09 -38.03 33.44
CA ARG A 146 -20.90 -37.28 33.03
C ARG A 146 -20.96 -36.86 31.57
N GLU A 147 -21.39 -37.76 30.69
CA GLU A 147 -21.53 -37.45 29.26
C GLU A 147 -22.59 -36.38 28.99
N ILE A 148 -23.71 -36.39 29.72
CA ILE A 148 -24.73 -35.32 29.64
C ILE A 148 -24.14 -33.97 30.06
N ILE A 149 -23.44 -33.93 31.20
CA ILE A 149 -22.79 -32.71 31.71
C ILE A 149 -21.73 -32.18 30.73
N GLU A 150 -20.98 -33.06 30.06
CA GLU A 150 -20.01 -32.66 29.03
C GLU A 150 -20.68 -32.02 27.81
N ILE A 151 -21.87 -32.49 27.42
CA ILE A 151 -22.62 -31.91 26.30
C ILE A 151 -23.24 -30.58 26.72
N GLU A 152 -23.86 -30.51 27.91
CA GLU A 152 -24.49 -29.29 28.44
C GLU A 152 -23.46 -28.15 28.62
N ASN A 153 -22.23 -28.48 28.99
CA ASN A 153 -21.17 -27.48 29.19
C ASN A 153 -20.39 -27.12 27.91
N LYS A 154 -20.63 -27.81 26.79
CA LYS A 154 -20.01 -27.47 25.51
C LYS A 154 -20.83 -26.38 24.79
N SER A 155 -20.49 -25.12 25.05
CA SER A 155 -20.91 -24.01 24.21
C SER A 155 -20.04 -23.94 22.94
N ILE A 156 -20.66 -24.00 21.76
CA ILE A 156 -19.98 -23.69 20.50
C ILE A 156 -19.82 -22.16 20.42
N GLY A 157 -18.61 -21.67 20.67
CA GLY A 157 -18.29 -20.25 20.57
C GLY A 157 -17.96 -19.85 19.13
N LEU A 158 -18.61 -18.79 18.64
CA LEU A 158 -18.24 -18.12 17.39
C LEU A 158 -17.24 -17.02 17.71
N SER A 159 -16.00 -17.16 17.22
CA SER A 159 -15.03 -16.08 17.21
C SER A 159 -15.14 -15.35 15.88
N LEU A 160 -15.75 -14.17 15.88
CA LEU A 160 -15.90 -13.34 14.68
C LEU A 160 -14.86 -12.23 14.72
N THR A 161 -14.06 -12.13 13.67
CA THR A 161 -13.22 -10.95 13.43
C THR A 161 -14.04 -9.86 12.74
N PRO A 162 -13.86 -8.57 13.11
CA PRO A 162 -14.54 -7.48 12.43
C PRO A 162 -14.13 -7.40 10.94
N LEU A 163 -15.10 -7.19 10.05
CA LEU A 163 -14.83 -6.92 8.66
C LEU A 163 -14.25 -5.50 8.51
N THR A 164 -12.95 -5.40 8.24
CA THR A 164 -12.26 -4.13 7.95
C THR A 164 -12.35 -3.81 6.46
N ILE A 165 -13.01 -2.70 6.13
CA ILE A 165 -13.10 -2.19 4.75
C ILE A 165 -11.92 -1.24 4.52
N ASP A 166 -10.96 -1.65 3.67
CA ASP A 166 -9.87 -0.78 3.23
C ASP A 166 -10.43 0.40 2.41
N ARG A 167 -9.96 1.61 2.72
CA ARG A 167 -10.33 2.84 1.99
C ARG A 167 -9.87 2.80 0.53
N ASN A 168 -8.91 1.94 0.18
CA ASN A 168 -8.41 1.78 -1.17
C ASN A 168 -9.25 0.83 -2.05
N ILE A 169 -10.31 0.23 -1.52
CA ILE A 169 -11.18 -0.70 -2.27
C ILE A 169 -11.91 0.03 -3.41
N ILE A 170 -12.25 1.30 -3.20
CA ILE A 170 -12.89 2.14 -4.22
C ILE A 170 -11.87 3.21 -4.63
N GLN A 171 -11.32 3.05 -5.83
CA GLN A 171 -10.47 4.05 -6.44
C GLN A 171 -11.29 4.78 -7.51
N MET A 172 -11.53 6.07 -7.31
CA MET A 172 -12.08 6.92 -8.35
C MET A 172 -10.93 7.23 -9.32
N GLN A 173 -10.99 6.63 -10.50
CA GLN A 173 -10.11 6.99 -11.60
C GLN A 173 -10.83 8.05 -12.45
N GLU A 174 -10.22 9.22 -12.62
CA GLU A 174 -10.65 10.15 -13.66
C GLU A 174 -10.44 9.49 -15.02
N THR A 175 -11.49 8.90 -15.57
CA THR A 175 -11.48 8.30 -16.89
C THR A 175 -11.52 9.42 -17.93
N GLY A 176 -10.34 9.93 -18.29
CA GLY A 176 -10.23 10.94 -19.35
C GLY A 176 -8.93 11.72 -19.35
N VAL A 177 -8.26 11.84 -18.21
CA VAL A 177 -6.93 12.44 -18.12
C VAL A 177 -6.03 11.44 -17.43
N LYS A 178 -5.30 10.64 -18.22
CA LYS A 178 -3.98 10.22 -17.75
C LYS A 178 -3.22 11.52 -17.55
N TYR A 179 -3.24 12.07 -16.34
CA TYR A 179 -2.11 12.87 -15.91
C TYR A 179 -0.98 11.86 -15.91
N ASP A 180 -0.29 11.77 -17.04
CA ASP A 180 1.05 11.22 -17.08
C ASP A 180 1.83 12.19 -16.18
N ILE A 181 1.81 11.92 -14.88
CA ILE A 181 2.57 12.66 -13.89
C ILE A 181 4.01 12.35 -14.27
N ASN A 182 4.55 13.20 -15.15
CA ASN A 182 5.93 13.13 -15.53
C ASN A 182 6.73 13.67 -14.35
N LEU A 183 7.57 12.81 -13.76
CA LEU A 183 8.45 13.17 -12.67
C LEU A 183 9.33 14.39 -12.98
N GLU A 184 9.62 14.67 -14.26
CA GLU A 184 10.35 15.88 -14.67
C GLU A 184 9.63 17.18 -14.30
N ASN A 185 8.29 17.12 -14.17
CA ASN A 185 7.45 18.24 -13.77
C ASN A 185 7.09 18.18 -12.29
N LEU A 186 7.87 17.45 -11.47
CA LEU A 186 7.65 17.41 -10.03
C LEU A 186 7.71 18.82 -9.46
N MET A 187 6.56 19.32 -9.00
CA MET A 187 6.47 20.64 -8.40
C MET A 187 7.39 20.73 -7.18
N PRO A 188 7.90 21.94 -6.84
CA PRO A 188 8.64 22.15 -5.61
C PRO A 188 7.88 21.62 -4.39
N ALA A 189 8.63 21.20 -3.37
CA ALA A 189 8.03 20.67 -2.16
C ALA A 189 7.04 21.69 -1.57
N ILE A 190 5.78 21.29 -1.39
CA ILE A 190 4.73 22.11 -0.78
C ILE A 190 4.95 22.26 0.73
N HIS A 191 5.70 21.34 1.33
CA HIS A 191 6.09 21.38 2.72
C HIS A 191 7.43 20.67 2.91
N VAL A 192 8.22 21.17 3.85
CA VAL A 192 9.56 20.65 4.17
C VAL A 192 9.72 20.55 5.67
N ILE A 193 10.02 19.35 6.15
CA ILE A 193 10.39 19.10 7.55
C ILE A 193 11.90 18.94 7.61
N ASN A 194 12.60 19.85 8.28
CA ASN A 194 14.04 19.75 8.46
C ASN A 194 14.39 18.59 9.39
N ARG A 195 15.50 17.91 9.10
CA ARG A 195 15.99 16.78 9.90
C ARG A 195 17.29 17.14 10.61
N SER A 196 17.38 16.68 11.85
CA SER A 196 18.65 16.59 12.55
C SER A 196 19.56 15.52 11.93
N PRO A 197 20.89 15.65 12.08
CA PRO A 197 21.85 14.63 11.68
C PRO A 197 21.57 13.24 12.25
N GLU A 198 20.96 13.16 13.44
CA GLU A 198 20.63 11.95 14.18
C GLU A 198 19.34 11.27 13.68
N SER A 199 18.61 11.92 12.77
CA SER A 199 17.37 11.36 12.20
C SER A 199 17.66 10.26 11.18
N HIS A 200 17.24 9.03 11.46
CA HIS A 200 17.26 7.91 10.51
C HIS A 200 16.40 8.19 9.26
N LYS A 201 16.83 7.61 8.13
CA LYS A 201 16.29 7.93 6.80
C LYS A 201 15.01 7.18 6.38
N PRO A 202 14.69 5.98 6.89
CA PRO A 202 13.45 5.30 6.53
C PRO A 202 12.19 6.08 6.93
N LEU A 203 11.14 5.82 6.16
CA LEU A 203 9.79 6.35 6.30
C LEU A 203 8.83 5.24 5.91
N ALA A 204 7.65 5.20 6.54
CA ALA A 204 6.55 4.34 6.15
C ALA A 204 5.22 5.09 6.30
N SER A 205 4.28 4.81 5.41
CA SER A 205 2.92 5.35 5.50
C SER A 205 1.89 4.24 5.38
N ASN A 206 0.75 4.44 6.03
CA ASN A 206 -0.46 3.65 5.83
C ASN A 206 -1.55 4.41 5.07
N ASN A 207 -1.16 5.44 4.32
CA ASN A 207 -2.01 6.40 3.62
C ASN A 207 -2.89 7.30 4.50
N LYS A 208 -2.88 7.18 5.83
CA LYS A 208 -3.59 8.09 6.76
C LYS A 208 -2.60 8.89 7.60
N VAL A 209 -1.56 8.20 8.04
CA VAL A 209 -0.45 8.78 8.78
C VAL A 209 0.89 8.38 8.17
N LEU A 210 1.91 9.17 8.50
CA LEU A 210 3.29 8.94 8.12
C LEU A 210 4.12 8.72 9.39
N LEU A 211 4.77 7.57 9.47
CA LEU A 211 5.76 7.27 10.50
C LEU A 211 7.13 7.74 10.04
N MET A 212 7.81 8.50 10.89
CA MET A 212 9.19 8.92 10.67
C MET A 212 10.00 8.91 11.96
N HIS A 213 11.31 8.70 11.82
CA HIS A 213 12.23 8.95 12.91
C HIS A 213 12.78 10.39 12.83
N HIS A 214 12.60 11.15 13.90
CA HIS A 214 13.00 12.54 14.01
C HIS A 214 13.53 12.82 15.42
N ASP A 215 14.76 13.34 15.53
CA ASP A 215 15.37 13.76 16.79
C ASP A 215 15.34 12.68 17.90
N HIS A 216 15.79 11.46 17.58
CA HIS A 216 15.77 10.28 18.47
C HIS A 216 14.37 9.77 18.86
N ARG A 217 13.34 10.18 18.13
CA ARG A 217 11.95 9.80 18.39
C ARG A 217 11.30 9.21 17.16
N LEU A 218 10.42 8.24 17.36
CA LEU A 218 9.44 7.83 16.35
C LEU A 218 8.24 8.77 16.46
N SER A 219 7.87 9.36 15.33
CA SER A 219 6.85 10.40 15.25
C SER A 219 5.84 10.07 14.15
N ILE A 220 4.57 10.25 14.46
CA ILE A 220 3.45 10.06 13.54
C ILE A 220 2.91 11.42 13.13
N LEU A 221 2.82 11.65 11.81
CA LEU A 221 2.23 12.84 11.20
C LEU A 221 0.91 12.48 10.51
N ASN A 222 -0.09 13.35 10.58
CA ASN A 222 -1.33 13.23 9.78
C ASN A 222 -1.20 13.95 8.42
N HIS A 223 -2.26 13.93 7.62
CA HIS A 223 -2.28 14.58 6.30
C HIS A 223 -2.13 16.10 6.35
N GLU A 224 -2.52 16.72 7.46
CA GLU A 224 -2.29 18.13 7.74
C GLU A 224 -0.83 18.42 8.11
N LEU A 225 0.04 17.40 8.09
CA LEU A 225 1.47 17.46 8.44
C LEU A 225 1.71 17.92 9.87
N THR A 226 0.72 17.68 10.74
CA THR A 226 0.81 17.97 12.17
C THR A 226 1.26 16.73 12.94
N LEU A 227 2.08 16.94 13.96
CA LEU A 227 2.52 15.89 14.86
C LEU A 227 1.34 15.37 15.69
N VAL A 228 0.98 14.10 15.45
CA VAL A 228 -0.10 13.42 16.17
C VAL A 228 0.43 12.86 17.48
N LYS A 229 1.49 12.04 17.40
CA LYS A 229 2.11 11.35 18.54
C LYS A 229 3.60 11.15 18.31
N SER A 230 4.35 11.01 19.39
CA SER A 230 5.78 10.75 19.33
C SER A 230 6.28 10.01 20.56
N ILE A 231 7.13 8.99 20.38
CA ILE A 231 7.77 8.24 21.46
C ILE A 231 9.30 8.23 21.27
N PRO A 232 10.09 8.13 22.34
CA PRO A 232 11.54 7.92 22.23
C PRO A 232 11.85 6.62 21.48
N TRP A 233 12.94 6.61 20.70
CA TRP A 233 13.50 5.41 20.09
C TRP A 233 14.82 5.04 20.77
N PRO A 234 14.83 4.12 21.75
CA PRO A 234 16.04 3.76 22.50
C PRO A 234 16.87 2.66 21.82
N HIS A 235 16.49 2.22 20.62
CA HIS A 235 17.08 1.06 19.96
C HIS A 235 18.11 1.47 18.89
N ASN A 236 18.68 0.46 18.23
CA ASN A 236 19.68 0.61 17.17
C ASN A 236 19.16 1.40 15.95
N TRP A 237 20.08 1.62 15.00
CA TRP A 237 19.79 2.27 13.73
C TRP A 237 18.61 1.58 13.01
N ILE A 238 17.66 2.38 12.54
CA ILE A 238 16.52 1.88 11.77
C ILE A 238 16.94 1.70 10.32
N TRP A 239 16.88 0.46 9.85
CA TRP A 239 17.27 0.09 8.50
C TRP A 239 16.14 0.28 7.51
N ASP A 240 14.94 -0.16 7.88
CA ASP A 240 13.75 -0.11 7.05
C ASP A 240 12.49 -0.04 7.94
N MET A 241 11.38 0.43 7.36
CA MET A 241 10.05 0.46 7.94
C MET A 241 9.03 0.13 6.85
N CYS A 242 7.99 -0.61 7.20
CA CYS A 242 6.82 -0.81 6.35
C CYS A 242 5.53 -0.81 7.18
N TRP A 243 4.38 -0.72 6.51
CA TRP A 243 3.07 -0.85 7.13
C TRP A 243 2.48 -2.23 6.85
N SER A 244 1.90 -2.86 7.87
CA SER A 244 1.11 -4.08 7.74
C SER A 244 -0.37 -3.77 7.91
N SER A 245 -1.15 -3.86 6.83
CA SER A 245 -2.61 -3.71 6.90
C SER A 245 -3.27 -4.83 7.73
N THR A 246 -2.71 -6.03 7.67
CA THR A 246 -3.21 -7.22 8.39
C THR A 246 -3.09 -7.07 9.90
N LEU A 247 -1.96 -6.56 10.37
CA LEU A 247 -1.75 -6.28 11.80
C LEU A 247 -2.28 -4.91 12.21
N SER A 248 -2.54 -4.02 11.25
CA SER A 248 -2.80 -2.59 11.49
C SER A 248 -1.69 -1.93 12.30
N GLN A 249 -0.44 -2.28 11.99
CA GLN A 249 0.74 -1.84 12.72
C GLN A 249 1.89 -1.50 11.76
N PHE A 250 2.77 -0.60 12.19
CA PHE A 250 4.04 -0.34 11.53
C PHE A 250 5.07 -1.37 11.97
N LEU A 251 5.79 -1.94 11.01
CA LEU A 251 6.91 -2.84 11.26
C LEU A 251 8.20 -2.10 10.98
N ILE A 252 9.12 -2.16 11.94
CA ILE A 252 10.39 -1.43 11.93
C ILE A 252 11.50 -2.45 12.07
N ILE A 253 12.43 -2.49 11.13
CA ILE A 253 13.59 -3.38 11.22
C ILE A 253 14.84 -2.59 11.58
N THR A 254 15.63 -3.19 12.45
CA THR A 254 17.01 -2.79 12.73
C THR A 254 17.95 -3.84 12.14
N LEU A 255 19.25 -3.79 12.48
CA LEU A 255 20.22 -4.75 11.96
C LEU A 255 19.90 -6.19 12.37
N GLY A 256 19.22 -6.42 13.49
CA GLY A 256 18.96 -7.77 14.02
C GLY A 256 17.65 -7.97 14.75
N GLU A 257 16.82 -6.94 14.85
CA GLU A 257 15.53 -6.99 15.56
C GLU A 257 14.42 -6.39 14.71
N ILE A 258 13.21 -6.92 14.87
CA ILE A 258 12.00 -6.44 14.23
C ILE A 258 11.10 -5.92 15.34
N PHE A 259 10.57 -4.72 15.18
CA PHE A 259 9.64 -4.11 16.11
C PHE A 259 8.30 -3.89 15.44
N SER A 260 7.23 -4.08 16.19
CA SER A 260 5.88 -3.65 15.82
C SER A 260 5.49 -2.41 16.61
N LEU A 261 4.90 -1.43 15.93
CA LEU A 261 4.39 -0.21 16.51
C LEU A 261 2.90 -0.04 16.16
N ASP A 262 2.07 0.02 17.19
CA ASP A 262 0.65 0.36 17.07
C ASP A 262 0.48 1.89 16.95
N GLU A 263 -0.18 2.36 15.89
CA GLU A 263 -0.37 3.80 15.64
C GLU A 263 -1.31 4.49 16.64
N ASN A 264 -2.23 3.75 17.25
CA ASN A 264 -3.25 4.25 18.15
C ASN A 264 -2.73 4.32 19.59
N THR A 265 -2.00 3.32 20.05
CA THR A 265 -1.47 3.28 21.42
C THR A 265 -0.03 3.82 21.50
N MET A 266 0.70 3.83 20.38
CA MET A 266 2.16 3.99 20.34
C MET A 266 2.90 2.94 21.16
N SER A 267 2.31 1.76 21.37
CA SER A 267 3.00 0.63 22.00
C SER A 267 4.00 0.04 21.03
N LEU A 268 5.24 -0.09 21.49
CA LEU A 268 6.33 -0.69 20.75
C LEU A 268 6.65 -2.06 21.32
N GLU A 269 6.60 -3.08 20.48
CA GLU A 269 6.87 -4.47 20.86
C GLU A 269 7.98 -5.05 19.99
N CYS A 270 8.95 -5.73 20.60
CA CYS A 270 9.96 -6.47 19.86
C CYS A 270 9.40 -7.84 19.47
N ILE A 271 9.39 -8.13 18.18
CA ILE A 271 8.97 -9.42 17.64
C ILE A 271 10.14 -10.39 17.81
N GLN A 272 9.96 -11.36 18.70
CA GLN A 272 10.98 -12.38 18.94
C GLN A 272 11.05 -13.35 17.76
N THR A 273 12.10 -13.22 16.93
CA THR A 273 12.48 -14.24 15.95
C THR A 273 13.47 -15.21 16.58
N LYS A 274 13.35 -16.50 16.26
CA LYS A 274 14.29 -17.52 16.76
C LYS A 274 15.69 -17.37 16.17
N ASP A 275 15.78 -16.75 15.00
CA ASP A 275 17.03 -16.53 14.28
C ASP A 275 17.41 -15.05 14.34
N GLN A 276 18.71 -14.79 14.47
CA GLN A 276 19.28 -13.46 14.26
C GLN A 276 19.55 -13.29 12.77
N TYR A 277 18.72 -12.48 12.11
CA TYR A 277 18.93 -12.14 10.71
C TYR A 277 19.68 -10.82 10.61
N SER A 278 20.69 -10.73 9.75
CA SER A 278 21.21 -9.44 9.28
C SER A 278 20.26 -8.94 8.20
N LEU A 279 19.46 -7.92 8.48
CA LEU A 279 18.37 -7.48 7.58
C LEU A 279 18.72 -6.19 6.82
N SER A 280 18.33 -6.12 5.54
CA SER A 280 18.53 -4.92 4.69
C SER A 280 17.24 -4.19 4.34
N ALA A 281 16.14 -4.93 4.15
CA ALA A 281 14.86 -4.38 3.71
C ALA A 281 13.66 -5.21 4.18
N CYS A 282 12.49 -4.57 4.29
CA CYS A 282 11.23 -5.23 4.62
C CYS A 282 10.04 -4.69 3.82
N THR A 283 9.06 -5.57 3.56
CA THR A 283 7.77 -5.18 2.97
C THR A 283 6.68 -6.17 3.37
N CYS A 284 5.42 -5.75 3.30
CA CYS A 284 4.28 -6.58 3.69
C CYS A 284 3.32 -6.81 2.53
N SER A 285 2.81 -8.03 2.43
CA SER A 285 1.54 -8.34 1.78
C SER A 285 0.42 -8.43 2.82
N ASP A 286 -0.79 -8.77 2.36
CA ASP A 286 -1.94 -9.01 3.25
C ASP A 286 -1.78 -10.28 4.10
N LYS A 287 -0.78 -11.12 3.83
CA LYS A 287 -0.59 -12.41 4.52
C LYS A 287 0.79 -12.58 5.13
N SER A 288 1.80 -11.95 4.52
CA SER A 288 3.19 -12.22 4.83
C SER A 288 4.02 -10.95 4.99
N LEU A 289 4.97 -10.99 5.91
CA LEU A 289 6.11 -10.08 5.99
C LEU A 289 7.26 -10.69 5.20
N TYR A 290 7.78 -9.97 4.22
CA TYR A 290 8.99 -10.34 3.49
C TYR A 290 10.19 -9.55 4.03
N LEU A 291 11.28 -10.25 4.30
CA LEU A 291 12.53 -9.69 4.81
C LEU A 291 13.69 -10.08 3.89
N ALA A 292 14.50 -9.13 3.47
CA ALA A 292 15.73 -9.39 2.72
C ALA A 292 16.95 -9.41 3.66
N SER A 293 17.82 -10.39 3.48
CA SER A 293 19.09 -10.45 4.21
C SER A 293 20.11 -9.47 3.66
N ASN A 294 20.89 -8.83 4.53
CA ASN A 294 22.00 -7.95 4.16
C ASN A 294 23.32 -8.72 4.00
N VAL A 295 23.37 -9.64 3.03
CA VAL A 295 24.57 -10.42 2.68
C VAL A 295 24.67 -10.63 1.17
N LEU A 296 25.89 -10.91 0.69
CA LEU A 296 26.13 -11.41 -0.67
C LEU A 296 25.40 -12.74 -0.87
N GLY A 297 24.73 -12.89 -2.02
CA GLY A 297 23.77 -13.96 -2.23
C GLY A 297 22.59 -13.81 -1.27
N SER A 298 21.93 -12.66 -1.30
CA SER A 298 20.82 -12.37 -0.38
C SER A 298 19.71 -13.42 -0.47
N SER A 299 19.17 -13.80 0.68
CA SER A 299 17.94 -14.57 0.81
C SER A 299 16.76 -13.66 1.13
N VAL A 300 15.56 -14.14 0.82
CA VAL A 300 14.30 -13.52 1.25
C VAL A 300 13.57 -14.48 2.18
N TYR A 301 13.25 -14.01 3.38
CA TYR A 301 12.45 -14.72 4.35
C TYR A 301 11.00 -14.27 4.23
N GLU A 302 10.08 -15.22 4.13
CA GLU A 302 8.65 -14.99 4.20
C GLU A 302 8.14 -15.44 5.56
N LEU A 303 7.59 -14.51 6.33
CA LEU A 303 6.99 -14.77 7.63
C LEU A 303 5.48 -14.57 7.54
N SER A 304 4.68 -15.47 8.11
CA SER A 304 3.24 -15.26 8.27
C SER A 304 2.98 -14.06 9.16
N LEU A 305 1.91 -13.30 8.92
CA LEU A 305 1.51 -12.23 9.85
C LEU A 305 0.56 -12.73 10.93
N LEU A 306 -0.34 -13.66 10.58
CA LEU A 306 -1.35 -14.24 11.48
C LEU A 306 -1.33 -15.77 11.42
N PRO A 307 -1.71 -16.47 12.51
CA PRO A 307 -2.04 -15.92 13.83
C PRO A 307 -0.83 -15.40 14.61
N ASP A 308 0.38 -15.86 14.25
CA ASP A 308 1.65 -15.41 14.83
C ASP A 308 2.66 -15.11 13.73
N ILE A 309 3.64 -14.27 14.05
CA ILE A 309 4.78 -14.00 13.17
C ILE A 309 5.77 -15.16 13.21
N LYS A 310 5.76 -15.99 12.16
CA LYS A 310 6.59 -17.21 12.07
C LYS A 310 7.12 -17.37 10.64
N LEU A 311 8.34 -17.89 10.53
CA LEU A 311 8.92 -18.22 9.24
C LEU A 311 8.07 -19.27 8.52
N VAL A 312 7.58 -18.91 7.33
CA VAL A 312 6.83 -19.77 6.43
C VAL A 312 7.76 -20.37 5.39
N ASN A 313 8.62 -19.52 4.79
CA ASN A 313 9.52 -19.94 3.74
C ASN A 313 10.81 -19.12 3.73
N GLN A 314 11.87 -19.70 3.16
CA GLN A 314 13.13 -19.01 2.90
C GLN A 314 13.54 -19.25 1.44
N TYR A 315 13.51 -18.18 0.66
CA TYR A 315 13.95 -18.16 -0.72
C TYR A 315 15.46 -17.90 -0.76
N GLN A 316 16.20 -18.87 -1.29
CA GLN A 316 17.68 -18.83 -1.34
C GLN A 316 18.15 -17.99 -2.53
N SER A 317 19.41 -17.53 -2.48
CA SER A 317 19.97 -16.64 -3.50
C SER A 317 19.82 -17.17 -4.92
N LYS A 318 20.07 -18.46 -5.15
CA LYS A 318 20.01 -19.11 -6.48
C LYS A 318 18.71 -18.86 -7.25
N ASP A 319 17.62 -18.57 -6.55
CA ASP A 319 16.29 -18.34 -7.13
C ASP A 319 15.99 -16.82 -7.30
N LEU A 320 16.80 -15.95 -6.68
CA LEU A 320 16.57 -14.51 -6.51
C LEU A 320 17.64 -13.64 -7.19
N CYS A 321 18.91 -13.88 -6.87
CA CYS A 321 20.07 -13.08 -7.26
C CYS A 321 21.36 -13.93 -7.25
N ASP A 322 22.37 -13.51 -8.00
CA ASP A 322 23.65 -14.22 -8.04
C ASP A 322 24.40 -14.17 -6.70
N THR A 323 25.42 -15.01 -6.54
CA THR A 323 26.24 -15.07 -5.31
C THR A 323 26.98 -13.77 -5.02
N ASP A 324 27.27 -12.99 -6.06
CA ASP A 324 27.96 -11.70 -5.97
C ASP A 324 26.96 -10.53 -5.88
N GLU A 325 25.66 -10.82 -5.73
CA GLU A 325 24.60 -9.85 -5.66
C GLU A 325 24.00 -9.71 -4.26
N THR A 326 23.50 -8.51 -3.95
CA THR A 326 22.76 -8.23 -2.72
C THR A 326 21.45 -7.51 -3.02
N ILE A 327 20.40 -7.88 -2.30
CA ILE A 327 19.11 -7.18 -2.33
C ILE A 327 19.21 -5.98 -1.40
N HIS A 328 19.19 -4.79 -2.00
CA HIS A 328 19.29 -3.53 -1.29
C HIS A 328 17.95 -3.03 -0.77
N ASP A 329 16.88 -3.26 -1.52
CA ASP A 329 15.54 -2.78 -1.18
C ASP A 329 14.47 -3.69 -1.82
N MET A 330 13.29 -3.72 -1.21
CA MET A 330 12.19 -4.56 -1.68
C MET A 330 10.83 -3.93 -1.35
N ILE A 331 9.90 -3.96 -2.31
CA ILE A 331 8.51 -3.55 -2.10
C ILE A 331 7.54 -4.57 -2.69
N PHE A 332 6.54 -4.96 -1.88
CA PHE A 332 5.40 -5.72 -2.33
C PHE A 332 4.31 -4.80 -2.87
N HIS A 333 3.73 -5.16 -4.01
CA HIS A 333 2.55 -4.49 -4.53
C HIS A 333 1.72 -5.46 -5.39
N LYS A 334 0.43 -5.60 -5.08
CA LYS A 334 -0.56 -6.35 -5.89
C LYS A 334 -0.06 -7.74 -6.38
N GLY A 335 0.52 -8.54 -5.48
CA GLY A 335 0.99 -9.89 -5.80
C GLY A 335 2.34 -9.94 -6.52
N THR A 336 3.06 -8.82 -6.57
CA THR A 336 4.42 -8.74 -7.12
C THR A 336 5.39 -8.21 -6.07
N LEU A 337 6.65 -8.59 -6.19
CA LEU A 337 7.76 -8.09 -5.41
C LEU A 337 8.76 -7.39 -6.34
N ALA A 338 8.96 -6.11 -6.11
CA ALA A 338 10.02 -5.34 -6.74
C ALA A 338 11.28 -5.42 -5.88
N PHE A 339 12.40 -5.71 -6.52
CA PHE A 339 13.72 -5.81 -5.90
C PHE A 339 14.66 -4.80 -6.52
N ILE A 340 15.50 -4.20 -5.67
CA ILE A 340 16.71 -3.53 -6.10
C ILE A 340 17.89 -4.45 -5.79
N ILE A 341 18.62 -4.83 -6.83
CA ILE A 341 19.72 -5.78 -6.74
C ILE A 341 20.99 -5.09 -7.23
N GLY A 342 22.05 -5.17 -6.42
CA GLY A 342 23.38 -4.65 -6.75
C GLY A 342 24.39 -5.78 -6.83
N ASN A 343 25.18 -5.80 -7.90
CA ASN A 343 26.25 -6.75 -8.13
C ASN A 343 27.60 -6.13 -7.74
N PHE A 344 28.28 -6.75 -6.78
CA PHE A 344 29.52 -6.22 -6.20
C PHE A 344 30.71 -6.30 -7.16
N THR A 345 30.76 -7.35 -7.98
CA THR A 345 31.88 -7.62 -8.90
C THR A 345 31.80 -6.77 -10.16
N SER A 346 30.60 -6.67 -10.76
CA SER A 346 30.39 -5.93 -12.00
C SER A 346 30.02 -4.46 -11.78
N HIS A 347 29.76 -4.07 -10.53
CA HIS A 347 29.29 -2.74 -10.15
C HIS A 347 27.98 -2.32 -10.84
N ARG A 348 27.20 -3.31 -11.32
CA ARG A 348 25.90 -3.10 -11.96
C ARG A 348 24.79 -3.12 -10.94
N LYS A 349 23.74 -2.35 -11.21
CA LYS A 349 22.52 -2.34 -10.42
C LYS A 349 21.33 -2.47 -11.34
N HIS A 350 20.33 -3.19 -10.89
CA HIS A 350 19.11 -3.37 -11.64
C HIS A 350 17.92 -3.46 -10.70
N MET A 351 16.75 -3.15 -11.25
CA MET A 351 15.47 -3.44 -10.63
C MET A 351 14.88 -4.68 -11.28
N ALA A 352 14.36 -5.60 -10.48
CA ALA A 352 13.66 -6.79 -10.94
C ALA A 352 12.26 -6.83 -10.33
N LEU A 353 11.23 -7.05 -11.16
CA LEU A 353 9.87 -7.31 -10.70
C LEU A 353 9.59 -8.80 -10.83
N ARG A 354 9.16 -9.44 -9.74
CA ARG A 354 8.87 -10.87 -9.70
C ARG A 354 7.45 -11.13 -9.17
N SER A 355 6.89 -12.28 -9.53
CA SER A 355 5.67 -12.80 -8.89
C SER A 355 5.94 -13.08 -7.41
N SER A 356 5.08 -12.64 -6.48
CA SER A 356 5.28 -12.96 -5.06
C SER A 356 4.97 -14.41 -4.72
N GLN A 357 4.24 -15.12 -5.60
CA GLN A 357 3.85 -16.52 -5.38
C GLN A 357 4.91 -17.48 -5.92
N THR A 358 5.40 -17.23 -7.13
CA THR A 358 6.33 -18.13 -7.83
C THR A 358 7.77 -17.62 -7.83
N PHE A 359 8.00 -16.34 -7.49
CA PHE A 359 9.29 -15.64 -7.62
C PHE A 359 9.86 -15.61 -9.05
N GLU A 360 9.07 -16.00 -10.04
CA GLU A 360 9.41 -15.88 -11.45
C GLU A 360 9.56 -14.41 -11.84
N LEU A 361 10.58 -14.15 -12.68
CA LEU A 361 10.85 -12.82 -13.21
C LEU A 361 9.77 -12.41 -14.19
N ILE A 362 9.15 -11.25 -13.93
CA ILE A 362 8.18 -10.61 -14.83
C ILE A 362 8.94 -9.71 -15.81
N TRP A 363 9.76 -8.81 -15.29
CA TRP A 363 10.68 -7.97 -16.06
C TRP A 363 11.84 -7.48 -15.18
N SER A 364 12.92 -7.04 -15.82
CA SER A 364 14.02 -6.34 -15.17
C SER A 364 14.50 -5.17 -16.01
N ILE A 365 15.02 -4.15 -15.34
CA ILE A 365 15.68 -3.00 -15.97
C ILE A 365 17.01 -2.73 -15.28
N GLN A 366 18.08 -2.61 -16.07
CA GLN A 366 19.41 -2.27 -15.60
C GLN A 366 19.61 -0.75 -15.64
N PHE A 367 20.31 -0.21 -14.64
CA PHE A 367 20.70 1.19 -14.61
C PHE A 367 22.13 1.34 -15.14
N ASP A 368 22.34 2.29 -16.06
CA ASP A 368 23.63 2.55 -16.73
C ASP A 368 24.64 3.30 -15.83
N THR A 369 24.67 2.97 -14.54
CA THR A 369 25.61 3.52 -13.58
C THR A 369 26.56 2.43 -13.15
N VAL A 370 27.81 2.50 -13.62
CA VAL A 370 28.91 1.70 -13.07
C VAL A 370 29.40 2.42 -11.82
N ASP A 371 28.99 1.93 -10.65
CA ASP A 371 29.38 2.55 -9.38
C ASP A 371 30.32 1.64 -8.58
N PRO A 372 31.62 1.99 -8.49
CA PRO A 372 32.58 1.20 -7.73
C PRO A 372 32.32 1.21 -6.21
N MET A 373 31.44 2.10 -5.73
CA MET A 373 31.00 2.11 -4.33
C MET A 373 29.64 1.42 -4.22
N HIS A 374 29.52 0.56 -3.18
CA HIS A 374 28.33 -0.23 -2.77
C HIS A 374 27.13 0.64 -2.37
N ASN A 375 26.66 1.43 -3.32
CA ASN A 375 25.74 2.52 -3.10
C ASN A 375 24.31 2.01 -3.20
N ILE A 376 23.51 2.36 -2.20
CA ILE A 376 22.19 1.79 -1.99
C ILE A 376 21.20 2.51 -2.89
N TYR A 377 20.58 1.75 -3.80
CA TYR A 377 19.41 2.18 -4.54
C TYR A 377 18.17 1.83 -3.71
N ARG A 378 17.15 2.68 -3.72
CA ARG A 378 15.88 2.40 -3.04
C ARG A 378 14.74 2.41 -4.04
N VAL A 379 13.77 1.53 -3.85
CA VAL A 379 12.55 1.49 -4.64
C VAL A 379 11.42 2.12 -3.84
N GLY A 380 10.54 2.83 -4.53
CA GLY A 380 9.30 3.38 -4.00
C GLY A 380 8.15 3.06 -4.95
N LEU A 381 6.96 2.84 -4.40
CA LEU A 381 5.77 2.77 -5.22
C LEU A 381 5.40 4.16 -5.74
N PHE A 382 4.99 4.24 -6.99
CA PHE A 382 4.44 5.43 -7.61
C PHE A 382 3.02 5.19 -8.13
N ASN A 383 2.31 6.28 -8.41
CA ASN A 383 0.94 6.23 -8.90
C ASN A 383 0.74 5.23 -10.06
N TYR A 384 -0.44 4.63 -10.13
CA TYR A 384 -0.84 3.71 -11.21
C TYR A 384 0.02 2.45 -11.40
N ASN A 385 0.55 1.89 -10.30
CA ASN A 385 1.43 0.71 -10.30
C ASN A 385 2.77 0.95 -11.03
N GLU A 386 3.22 2.19 -11.04
CA GLU A 386 4.55 2.56 -11.51
C GLU A 386 5.52 2.61 -10.32
N TRP A 387 6.79 2.82 -10.60
CA TRP A 387 7.84 2.72 -9.60
C TRP A 387 8.80 3.90 -9.67
N LEU A 388 9.30 4.29 -8.51
CA LEU A 388 10.43 5.20 -8.40
C LEU A 388 11.65 4.40 -7.95
N VAL A 389 12.79 4.64 -8.59
CA VAL A 389 14.08 4.15 -8.11
C VAL A 389 14.95 5.35 -7.78
N ILE A 390 15.48 5.38 -6.57
CA ILE A 390 16.23 6.49 -6.01
C ILE A 390 17.70 6.10 -5.95
N ASP A 391 18.55 6.84 -6.66
CA ASP A 391 19.99 6.80 -6.52
C ASP A 391 20.46 7.91 -5.57
N TRP A 392 20.86 7.49 -4.37
CA TRP A 392 21.35 8.39 -3.35
C TRP A 392 22.63 9.16 -3.75
N LYS A 393 23.46 8.63 -4.66
CA LYS A 393 24.79 9.21 -4.94
C LYS A 393 24.66 10.29 -6.00
N THR A 394 24.00 9.97 -7.09
CA THR A 394 23.79 10.89 -8.20
C THR A 394 22.67 11.88 -7.90
N SER A 395 21.93 11.65 -6.81
CA SER A 395 20.70 12.38 -6.47
C SER A 395 19.66 12.27 -7.58
N GLU A 396 19.62 11.14 -8.27
CA GLU A 396 18.70 10.91 -9.37
C GLU A 396 17.53 10.03 -8.93
N ILE A 397 16.36 10.34 -9.46
CA ILE A 397 15.14 9.57 -9.28
C ILE A 397 14.70 9.11 -10.67
N PHE A 398 14.62 7.81 -10.85
CA PHE A 398 14.17 7.16 -12.07
C PHE A 398 12.69 6.81 -11.95
N HIS A 399 11.90 7.20 -12.94
CA HIS A 399 10.50 6.83 -13.04
C HIS A 399 10.35 5.63 -13.96
N ILE A 400 9.97 4.48 -13.41
CA ILE A 400 9.81 3.23 -14.14
C ILE A 400 8.32 2.92 -14.32
N SER A 401 7.91 2.69 -15.56
CA SER A 401 6.54 2.26 -15.89
C SER A 401 6.22 0.89 -15.29
N LYS A 402 4.92 0.57 -15.23
CA LYS A 402 4.41 -0.75 -14.82
C LYS A 402 5.00 -1.94 -15.64
N ASP A 403 5.42 -1.67 -16.88
CA ASP A 403 5.92 -2.66 -17.84
C ASP A 403 7.46 -2.71 -17.87
N GLY A 404 8.13 -2.03 -16.92
CA GLY A 404 9.58 -2.10 -16.75
C GLY A 404 10.39 -1.15 -17.64
N GLN A 405 9.75 -0.20 -18.32
CA GLN A 405 10.43 0.82 -19.13
C GLN A 405 10.71 2.09 -18.32
N LEU A 406 11.91 2.67 -18.46
CA LEU A 406 12.24 3.99 -17.94
C LEU A 406 11.43 5.07 -18.67
N LYS A 407 10.57 5.79 -17.95
CA LYS A 407 9.75 6.88 -18.49
C LYS A 407 10.50 8.21 -18.48
N SER A 408 11.08 8.54 -17.34
CA SER A 408 11.82 9.79 -17.16
C SER A 408 12.80 9.72 -15.99
N LYS A 409 13.63 10.76 -15.89
CA LYS A 409 14.69 10.88 -14.90
C LYS A 409 14.71 12.29 -14.34
N LEU A 410 14.74 12.42 -13.02
CA LEU A 410 14.80 13.69 -12.32
C LEU A 410 16.08 13.76 -11.48
N THR A 411 16.87 14.81 -11.64
CA THR A 411 17.92 15.16 -10.67
C THR A 411 17.28 15.97 -9.54
N TYR A 412 17.47 15.51 -8.32
CA TYR A 412 16.87 16.06 -7.13
C TYR A 412 17.88 16.94 -6.37
N ASP A 413 17.44 18.09 -5.86
CA ASP A 413 18.32 19.13 -5.31
C ASP A 413 19.12 18.69 -4.06
N GLN A 414 18.62 17.68 -3.35
CA GLN A 414 19.27 17.10 -2.18
C GLN A 414 19.45 15.61 -2.42
N VAL A 415 20.43 14.99 -1.75
CA VAL A 415 20.59 13.53 -1.76
C VAL A 415 19.30 12.86 -1.25
N PRO A 416 18.53 12.18 -2.13
CA PRO A 416 17.32 11.46 -1.76
C PRO A 416 17.70 10.08 -1.22
N TYR A 417 17.06 9.67 -0.14
CA TYR A 417 17.26 8.36 0.48
C TYR A 417 16.12 7.42 0.18
N ARG A 418 14.87 7.88 0.28
CA ARG A 418 13.70 7.03 0.10
C ARG A 418 12.49 7.86 -0.31
N SER A 419 11.55 7.25 -1.02
CA SER A 419 10.23 7.81 -1.26
C SER A 419 9.13 6.88 -0.73
N CYS A 420 8.00 7.48 -0.40
CA CYS A 420 6.76 6.75 -0.20
C CYS A 420 5.58 7.63 -0.60
N GLN A 421 4.48 7.00 -0.96
CA GLN A 421 3.21 7.70 -1.19
C GLN A 421 2.53 7.96 0.16
N PHE A 422 2.01 9.18 0.34
CA PHE A 422 1.27 9.56 1.54
C PHE A 422 -0.14 10.03 1.19
N GLY A 423 -1.05 9.07 1.04
CA GLY A 423 -2.37 9.33 0.48
C GLY A 423 -2.32 9.47 -1.06
N PRO A 424 -3.44 9.84 -1.70
CA PRO A 424 -3.58 9.71 -3.14
C PRO A 424 -2.65 10.65 -3.94
N ASN A 425 -2.40 11.86 -3.43
CA ASN A 425 -1.82 12.96 -4.22
C ASN A 425 -0.55 13.56 -3.60
N THR A 426 0.11 12.84 -2.68
CA THR A 426 1.33 13.34 -2.03
C THR A 426 2.45 12.31 -2.16
N LEU A 427 3.54 12.73 -2.79
CA LEU A 427 4.80 12.00 -2.80
C LEU A 427 5.68 12.56 -1.67
N VAL A 428 6.16 11.69 -0.80
CA VAL A 428 7.08 12.06 0.27
C VAL A 428 8.47 11.56 -0.10
N ILE A 429 9.45 12.45 -0.08
CA ILE A 429 10.86 12.13 -0.32
C ILE A 429 11.65 12.42 0.96
N SER A 430 12.19 11.37 1.57
CA SER A 430 13.19 11.45 2.62
C SER A 430 14.52 11.81 1.98
N ALA A 431 15.06 12.98 2.29
CA ALA A 431 16.36 13.45 1.83
C ALA A 431 17.36 13.53 2.99
N LYS A 432 18.62 13.88 2.67
CA LYS A 432 19.71 13.96 3.66
C LYS A 432 19.37 14.82 4.87
N ASN A 433 18.86 16.02 4.63
CA ASN A 433 18.63 17.02 5.68
C ASN A 433 17.15 17.36 5.86
N SER A 434 16.24 16.67 5.16
CA SER A 434 14.84 17.04 5.12
C SER A 434 13.90 15.89 4.75
N VAL A 435 12.62 16.04 5.06
CA VAL A 435 11.51 15.29 4.45
C VAL A 435 10.70 16.27 3.62
N ASN A 436 10.63 16.02 2.32
CA ASN A 436 9.99 16.90 1.36
C ASN A 436 8.66 16.29 0.91
N PHE A 437 7.60 17.07 0.95
CA PHE A 437 6.26 16.67 0.53
C PHE A 437 5.96 17.34 -0.80
N HIS A 438 5.72 16.56 -1.83
CA HIS A 438 5.39 17.03 -3.17
C HIS A 438 3.95 16.70 -3.51
N LYS A 439 3.25 17.66 -4.09
CA LYS A 439 1.92 17.42 -4.65
C LYS A 439 2.09 16.72 -6.00
N MET A 440 1.35 15.63 -6.18
CA MET A 440 1.25 14.88 -7.43
C MET A 440 0.05 15.33 -8.25
#